data_AF-A0AAW4NBF0-F1
#
_entry.id   AF-A0AAW4NBF0-F1
#
_cell.length_a   1.000
_cell.length_b   1.000
_cell.length_c   1.000
_cell.angle_alpha   90.00
_cell.angle_beta   90.00
_cell.angle_gamma   90.00
#
_symmetry.space_group_name_H-M   'P 1'
#
loop_
_entity.id
_entity.type
_entity.pdbx_description
1 polymer ?
#
loop_
_entity_poly.entity_id
_entity_poly.type
_entity_poly.pdbx_seq_one_letter_code
_entity_poly.pdbx_strand_id
1 'polypeptide(L)'
;MEDLQEIKGFLGIDGKILLKQGDAIECLRQLPTDSVDLIITDPPYNLGLFMKKRGTNMNKLRDGHFAASGWDDLDFVEWTQQMDMLFHECNRVLKKRGSLIVFMSIIKVETIINLAQKHGFYYKTVGVWHKTNPLPRNMNLQFINSTEPWVYMVNDATTGTFNNEGKAIHDFVETSTISTKERKMGKHPTQKPLALIEHFVNILSNSGDVVLDPFMGSGTTGVASAKLNRNFIGIELNEEYFNLSLKRIKEVL
;
A
#
# COMPACT_ATOMS: atom_id res chain seq x y z
N MET A 1 -20.29 10.66 -11.80
CA MET A 1 -20.85 9.29 -11.66
C MET A 1 -20.75 8.49 -12.97
N GLU A 2 -20.40 9.11 -14.10
CA GLU A 2 -20.22 8.42 -15.39
C GLU A 2 -18.79 7.88 -15.63
N ASP A 3 -17.75 8.28 -14.88
CA ASP A 3 -16.37 8.12 -15.36
C ASP A 3 -15.58 6.86 -14.92
N LEU A 4 -16.13 5.97 -14.10
CA LEU A 4 -15.39 4.74 -13.70
C LEU A 4 -15.73 3.51 -14.57
N GLN A 5 -16.90 3.48 -15.22
CA GLN A 5 -17.35 2.26 -15.93
C GLN A 5 -16.63 2.00 -17.27
N GLU A 6 -15.85 2.96 -17.77
CA GLU A 6 -15.21 2.88 -19.10
C GLU A 6 -13.68 2.98 -19.09
N ILE A 7 -13.00 2.73 -17.95
CA ILE A 7 -11.54 2.61 -17.98
C ILE A 7 -11.17 1.27 -18.65
N LYS A 8 -10.82 1.36 -19.94
CA LYS A 8 -10.56 0.20 -20.81
C LYS A 8 -9.59 -0.79 -20.15
N GLY A 9 -10.03 -2.03 -20.01
CA GLY A 9 -9.22 -3.13 -19.48
C GLY A 9 -9.11 -3.19 -17.96
N PHE A 10 -9.92 -2.44 -17.21
CA PHE A 10 -10.19 -2.71 -15.80
C PHE A 10 -11.44 -3.58 -15.66
N LEU A 11 -11.41 -4.53 -14.74
CA LEU A 11 -12.55 -5.34 -14.34
C LEU A 11 -13.43 -4.53 -13.38
N GLY A 12 -14.63 -4.16 -13.82
CA GLY A 12 -15.63 -3.51 -12.97
C GLY A 12 -16.40 -4.50 -12.10
N ILE A 13 -16.64 -4.13 -10.84
CA ILE A 13 -17.42 -4.90 -9.85
C ILE A 13 -18.38 -3.94 -9.15
N ASP A 14 -19.67 -4.26 -9.16
CA ASP A 14 -20.74 -3.50 -8.51
C ASP A 14 -20.78 -1.99 -8.85
N GLY A 15 -20.20 -1.61 -10.00
CA GLY A 15 -20.10 -0.20 -10.45
C GLY A 15 -19.22 0.71 -9.58
N LYS A 16 -18.66 0.21 -8.47
CA LYS A 16 -17.86 0.98 -7.49
C LYS A 16 -16.39 0.60 -7.44
N ILE A 17 -16.05 -0.59 -7.93
CA ILE A 17 -14.71 -1.15 -7.82
C ILE A 17 -14.17 -1.49 -9.20
N LEU A 18 -12.92 -1.06 -9.45
CA LEU A 18 -12.16 -1.37 -10.66
C LEU A 18 -10.87 -2.09 -10.28
N LEU A 19 -10.67 -3.29 -10.80
CA LEU A 19 -9.43 -4.06 -10.57
C LEU A 19 -8.71 -4.28 -11.90
N LYS A 20 -7.38 -4.21 -11.89
CA LYS A 20 -6.57 -4.58 -13.05
C LYS A 20 -5.38 -5.44 -12.68
N GLN A 21 -5.19 -6.51 -13.45
CA GLN A 21 -3.95 -7.28 -13.39
C GLN A 21 -2.93 -6.63 -14.31
N GLY A 22 -1.75 -6.27 -13.80
CA GLY A 22 -0.68 -5.71 -14.60
C GLY A 22 0.36 -4.94 -13.81
N ASP A 23 1.33 -4.38 -14.53
CA ASP A 23 2.33 -3.49 -13.96
C ASP A 23 1.69 -2.20 -13.43
N ALA A 24 2.13 -1.77 -12.25
CA ALA A 24 1.55 -0.63 -11.55
C ALA A 24 1.66 0.66 -12.38
N ILE A 25 2.84 0.95 -12.94
CA ILE A 25 3.09 2.19 -13.69
C ILE A 25 2.31 2.18 -15.01
N GLU A 26 2.35 1.07 -15.75
CA GLU A 26 1.60 0.95 -17.00
C GLU A 26 0.08 1.03 -16.81
N CYS A 27 -0.43 0.51 -15.69
CA CYS A 27 -1.85 0.62 -15.35
C CYS A 27 -2.21 2.05 -14.90
N LEU A 28 -1.37 2.71 -14.10
CA LEU A 28 -1.58 4.09 -13.67
C LEU A 28 -1.69 5.06 -14.85
N ARG A 29 -0.85 4.89 -15.89
CA ARG A 29 -0.91 5.69 -17.14
C ARG A 29 -2.26 5.67 -17.85
N GLN A 30 -3.07 4.66 -17.58
CA GLN A 30 -4.40 4.51 -18.18
C GLN A 30 -5.49 5.20 -17.36
N LEU A 31 -5.20 5.58 -16.11
CA LEU A 31 -6.10 6.34 -15.27
C LEU A 31 -6.08 7.82 -15.65
N PRO A 32 -7.24 8.53 -15.63
CA PRO A 32 -7.26 9.96 -15.85
C PRO A 32 -6.48 10.74 -14.77
N THR A 33 -5.98 11.91 -15.14
CA THR A 33 -5.42 12.88 -14.17
C THR A 33 -6.51 13.32 -13.19
N ASP A 34 -6.14 13.62 -11.94
CA ASP A 34 -7.07 14.09 -10.90
C ASP A 34 -8.31 13.19 -10.70
N SER A 35 -8.14 11.87 -10.80
CA SER A 35 -9.23 10.89 -10.76
C SER A 35 -9.42 10.21 -9.40
N VAL A 36 -8.42 10.23 -8.52
CA VAL A 36 -8.48 9.54 -7.21
C VAL A 36 -8.31 10.51 -6.05
N ASP A 37 -8.88 10.17 -4.88
CA ASP A 37 -8.92 11.06 -3.70
C ASP A 37 -7.90 10.64 -2.63
N LEU A 38 -7.58 9.35 -2.56
CA LEU A 38 -6.66 8.77 -1.59
C LEU A 38 -5.87 7.63 -2.24
N ILE A 39 -4.55 7.62 -2.06
CA ILE A 39 -3.69 6.48 -2.37
C ILE A 39 -3.19 5.87 -1.06
N ILE A 40 -3.42 4.58 -0.86
CA ILE A 40 -2.79 3.80 0.22
C ILE A 40 -2.07 2.65 -0.44
N THR A 41 -0.76 2.53 -0.23
CA THR A 41 0.01 1.51 -0.94
C THR A 41 1.26 1.03 -0.20
N ASP A 42 1.71 -0.17 -0.58
CA ASP A 42 2.83 -0.91 0.03
C ASP A 42 3.75 -1.49 -1.07
N PRO A 43 4.53 -0.63 -1.76
CA PRO A 43 5.39 -1.04 -2.86
C PRO A 43 6.54 -1.94 -2.38
N PRO A 44 7.21 -2.69 -3.27
CA PRO A 44 8.35 -3.54 -2.90
C PRO A 44 9.52 -2.73 -2.32
N TYR A 45 10.14 -3.24 -1.26
CA TYR A 45 11.13 -2.50 -0.44
C TYR A 45 12.58 -2.60 -0.96
N ASN A 46 12.82 -3.49 -1.92
CA ASN A 46 14.11 -3.84 -2.48
C ASN A 46 15.20 -4.12 -1.42
N LEU A 47 14.92 -5.08 -0.54
CA LEU A 47 15.79 -5.50 0.56
C LEU A 47 16.61 -6.75 0.23
N GLY A 48 16.31 -7.48 -0.85
CA GLY A 48 16.98 -8.72 -1.24
C GLY A 48 18.50 -8.59 -1.35
N LEU A 49 18.98 -7.58 -2.09
CA LEU A 49 20.42 -7.30 -2.22
C LEU A 49 21.06 -6.82 -0.91
N PHE A 50 20.34 -6.05 -0.10
CA PHE A 50 20.83 -5.57 1.20
C PHE A 50 21.01 -6.73 2.19
N MET A 51 20.08 -7.69 2.20
CA MET A 51 20.16 -8.89 3.04
C MET A 51 21.25 -9.86 2.55
N LYS A 52 21.43 -10.03 1.22
CA LYS A 52 22.53 -10.82 0.64
C LYS A 52 23.91 -10.30 1.06
N LYS A 53 24.12 -8.98 1.07
CA LYS A 53 25.39 -8.34 1.49
C LYS A 53 25.70 -8.50 2.99
N ARG A 54 24.70 -8.77 3.83
CA ARG A 54 24.87 -9.00 5.28
C ARG A 54 25.31 -10.42 5.65
N GLY A 55 25.52 -11.32 4.68
CA GLY A 55 26.14 -12.63 4.93
C GLY A 55 25.28 -13.63 5.69
N THR A 56 23.94 -13.53 5.63
CA THR A 56 23.07 -14.56 6.22
C THR A 56 23.18 -15.86 5.42
N ASN A 57 23.73 -16.91 6.06
CA ASN A 57 23.87 -18.28 5.53
C ASN A 57 22.63 -18.74 4.74
N MET A 58 22.73 -18.67 3.40
CA MET A 58 21.62 -19.00 2.48
C MET A 58 21.26 -20.48 2.43
N ASN A 59 22.11 -21.38 2.95
CA ASN A 59 21.93 -22.83 2.80
C ASN A 59 20.81 -23.44 3.67
N LYS A 60 20.07 -22.64 4.46
CA LYS A 60 18.97 -23.11 5.33
C LYS A 60 17.65 -22.33 5.17
N LEU A 61 17.57 -21.39 4.24
CA LEU A 61 16.29 -20.76 3.89
C LEU A 61 15.49 -21.75 3.05
N ARG A 62 14.70 -22.60 3.73
CA ARG A 62 13.63 -23.40 3.12
C ARG A 62 12.80 -22.49 2.20
N ASP A 63 12.39 -23.05 1.07
CA ASP A 63 11.68 -22.47 -0.09
C ASP A 63 10.41 -21.64 0.19
N GLY A 64 10.09 -21.30 1.44
CA GLY A 64 8.80 -20.74 1.84
C GLY A 64 8.80 -19.31 2.39
N HIS A 65 9.92 -18.62 2.65
CA HIS A 65 9.85 -17.39 3.46
C HIS A 65 10.75 -16.23 3.01
N PHE A 66 10.09 -15.20 2.47
CA PHE A 66 10.45 -13.77 2.44
C PHE A 66 11.65 -13.30 1.62
N ALA A 67 12.43 -14.20 1.00
CA ALA A 67 13.60 -13.81 0.20
C ALA A 67 13.71 -14.52 -1.17
N ALA A 68 12.68 -15.25 -1.59
CA ALA A 68 12.73 -16.15 -2.76
C ALA A 68 11.72 -15.79 -3.86
N SER A 69 11.29 -14.53 -3.95
CA SER A 69 10.51 -14.04 -5.08
C SER A 69 11.31 -12.88 -5.67
N GLY A 70 11.94 -13.09 -6.83
CA GLY A 70 12.95 -12.21 -7.45
C GLY A 70 12.49 -10.80 -7.85
N TRP A 71 11.43 -10.28 -7.24
CA TRP A 71 10.92 -8.91 -7.40
C TRP A 71 11.67 -7.88 -6.52
N ASP A 72 12.44 -8.34 -5.53
CA ASP A 72 13.10 -7.53 -4.49
C ASP A 72 14.63 -7.44 -4.65
N ASP A 73 15.13 -7.71 -5.86
CA ASP A 73 16.56 -7.85 -6.22
C ASP A 73 17.06 -6.77 -7.21
N LEU A 74 16.34 -5.65 -7.35
CA LEU A 74 16.75 -4.55 -8.23
C LEU A 74 18.00 -3.86 -7.68
N ASP A 75 18.87 -3.36 -8.55
CA ASP A 75 19.90 -2.43 -8.08
C ASP A 75 19.24 -1.19 -7.45
N PHE A 76 19.91 -0.57 -6.47
CA PHE A 76 19.33 0.58 -5.77
C PHE A 76 18.99 1.74 -6.72
N VAL A 77 19.79 1.93 -7.78
CA VAL A 77 19.54 2.94 -8.81
C VAL A 77 18.26 2.61 -9.59
N GLU A 78 18.11 1.37 -10.02
CA GLU A 78 16.93 0.92 -10.77
C GLU A 78 15.66 1.04 -9.92
N TRP A 79 15.69 0.60 -8.67
CA TRP A 79 14.57 0.78 -7.75
C TRP A 79 14.21 2.25 -7.55
N THR A 80 15.21 3.12 -7.41
CA THR A 80 14.98 4.57 -7.29
C THR A 80 14.31 5.15 -8.53
N GLN A 81 14.70 4.70 -9.74
CA GLN A 81 14.07 5.11 -10.99
C GLN A 81 12.61 4.64 -11.08
N GLN A 82 12.33 3.38 -10.72
CA GLN A 82 10.97 2.85 -10.69
C GLN A 82 10.08 3.61 -9.69
N MET A 83 10.61 3.90 -8.50
CA MET A 83 9.89 4.68 -7.49
C MET A 83 9.66 6.14 -7.94
N ASP A 84 10.63 6.76 -8.63
CA ASP A 84 10.46 8.10 -9.22
C ASP A 84 9.32 8.13 -10.24
N MET A 85 9.27 7.14 -11.14
CA MET A 85 8.19 6.99 -12.13
C MET A 85 6.84 6.69 -11.47
N LEU A 86 6.82 5.87 -10.43
CA LEU A 86 5.61 5.60 -9.65
C LEU A 86 5.08 6.89 -9.02
N PHE A 87 5.92 7.67 -8.33
CA PHE A 87 5.48 8.92 -7.70
C PHE A 87 5.03 9.97 -8.71
N HIS A 88 5.65 10.02 -9.90
CA HIS A 88 5.17 10.84 -11.01
C HIS A 88 3.72 10.51 -11.38
N GLU A 89 3.42 9.23 -11.62
CA GLU A 89 2.06 8.82 -11.97
C GLU A 89 1.08 8.95 -10.80
N CYS A 90 1.51 8.66 -9.56
CA CYS A 90 0.70 8.87 -8.37
C CYS A 90 0.31 10.35 -8.17
N ASN A 91 1.24 11.29 -8.36
CA ASN A 91 0.92 12.73 -8.31
C ASN A 91 -0.11 13.09 -9.38
N ARG A 92 0.08 12.59 -10.62
CA ARG A 92 -0.82 12.90 -11.74
C ARG A 92 -2.25 12.41 -11.50
N VAL A 93 -2.44 11.19 -11.02
CA VAL A 93 -3.80 10.61 -10.84
C VAL A 93 -4.48 11.11 -9.57
N LEU A 94 -3.73 11.47 -8.54
CA LEU A 94 -4.29 11.94 -7.27
C LEU A 94 -4.72 13.39 -7.38
N LYS A 95 -5.97 13.68 -6.99
CA LYS A 95 -6.47 15.05 -6.97
C LYS A 95 -5.62 15.95 -6.10
N LYS A 96 -5.54 17.23 -6.45
CA LYS A 96 -5.03 18.27 -5.54
C LYS A 96 -5.71 18.18 -4.16
N ARG A 97 -4.93 18.28 -3.08
CA ARG A 97 -5.36 18.05 -1.68
C ARG A 97 -5.71 16.59 -1.33
N GLY A 98 -5.59 15.66 -2.28
CA GLY A 98 -5.66 14.23 -2.03
C GLY A 98 -4.49 13.74 -1.17
N SER A 99 -4.68 12.61 -0.49
CA SER A 99 -3.70 12.08 0.45
C SER A 99 -2.96 10.87 -0.12
N LEU A 100 -1.69 10.72 0.25
CA LEU A 100 -0.86 9.57 -0.05
C LEU A 100 -0.35 8.94 1.26
N ILE A 101 -0.61 7.65 1.43
CA ILE A 101 -0.02 6.79 2.45
C ILE A 101 0.85 5.75 1.78
N VAL A 102 2.14 5.71 2.13
CA VAL A 102 3.09 4.72 1.65
C VAL A 102 3.70 3.97 2.83
N PHE A 103 3.50 2.66 2.88
CA PHE A 103 4.24 1.79 3.78
C PHE A 103 5.63 1.50 3.20
N MET A 104 6.66 1.55 4.03
CA MET A 104 8.03 1.36 3.58
C MET A 104 8.95 0.93 4.72
N SER A 105 10.02 0.21 4.37
CA SER A 105 11.10 -0.07 5.32
C SER A 105 11.75 1.21 5.85
N ILE A 106 12.04 1.25 7.16
CA ILE A 106 12.63 2.42 7.83
C ILE A 106 13.90 2.93 7.14
N ILE A 107 14.71 2.04 6.57
CA ILE A 107 15.97 2.41 5.91
C ILE A 107 15.77 3.06 4.52
N LYS A 108 14.53 3.07 4.01
CA LYS A 108 14.17 3.66 2.70
C LYS A 108 13.29 4.90 2.83
N VAL A 109 12.84 5.24 4.04
CA VAL A 109 11.89 6.33 4.31
C VAL A 109 12.39 7.68 3.79
N GLU A 110 13.63 8.05 4.08
CA GLU A 110 14.20 9.32 3.56
C GLU A 110 14.21 9.35 2.03
N THR A 111 14.61 8.24 1.39
CA THR A 111 14.66 8.15 -0.07
C THR A 111 13.28 8.35 -0.69
N ILE A 112 12.24 7.67 -0.19
CA ILE A 112 10.89 7.81 -0.75
C ILE A 112 10.30 9.19 -0.49
N ILE A 113 10.60 9.83 0.64
CA ILE A 113 10.17 11.21 0.93
C ILE A 113 10.76 12.16 -0.12
N ASN A 114 12.08 12.09 -0.35
CA ASN A 114 12.76 12.96 -1.32
C ASN A 114 12.23 12.75 -2.74
N LEU A 115 12.01 11.50 -3.16
CA LEU A 115 11.45 11.20 -4.47
C LEU A 115 10.02 11.72 -4.62
N ALA A 116 9.15 11.50 -3.65
CA ALA A 116 7.77 11.98 -3.72
C ALA A 116 7.71 13.53 -3.73
N GLN A 117 8.52 14.21 -2.91
CA GLN A 117 8.54 15.68 -2.87
C GLN A 117 8.96 16.31 -4.20
N LYS A 118 9.82 15.65 -4.99
CA LYS A 118 10.18 16.08 -6.35
C LYS A 118 8.96 16.18 -7.27
N HIS A 119 7.92 15.38 -7.03
CA HIS A 119 6.69 15.33 -7.83
C HIS A 119 5.52 16.09 -7.20
N GLY A 120 5.74 17.02 -6.25
CA GLY A 120 4.67 17.89 -5.74
C GLY A 120 3.97 17.38 -4.46
N PHE A 121 4.42 16.26 -3.89
CA PHE A 121 3.91 15.80 -2.60
C PHE A 121 4.46 16.63 -1.44
N TYR A 122 3.58 17.13 -0.57
CA TYR A 122 3.94 17.79 0.67
C TYR A 122 4.00 16.77 1.82
N TYR A 123 5.18 16.60 2.40
CA TYR A 123 5.40 15.72 3.55
C TYR A 123 4.64 16.21 4.80
N LYS A 124 3.91 15.31 5.46
CA LYS A 124 3.19 15.60 6.71
C LYS A 124 3.85 14.96 7.92
N THR A 125 4.05 13.65 7.90
CA THR A 125 4.70 12.90 8.98
C THR A 125 5.16 11.52 8.50
N VAL A 126 6.06 10.91 9.27
CA VAL A 126 6.30 9.46 9.26
C VAL A 126 5.72 8.92 10.55
N GLY A 127 4.67 8.11 10.43
CA GLY A 127 4.13 7.42 11.57
C GLY A 127 4.61 5.97 11.69
N VAL A 128 4.21 5.34 12.78
CA VAL A 128 4.60 3.98 13.15
C VAL A 128 3.36 3.11 13.24
N TRP A 129 3.36 2.00 12.52
CA TRP A 129 2.51 0.87 12.84
C TRP A 129 3.27 -0.07 13.78
N HIS A 130 2.76 -0.24 15.01
CA HIS A 130 3.28 -1.21 15.97
C HIS A 130 2.47 -2.51 15.94
N LYS A 131 3.18 -3.62 15.73
CA LYS A 131 2.64 -4.98 15.69
C LYS A 131 2.64 -5.54 17.10
N THR A 132 1.46 -5.86 17.64
CA THR A 132 1.36 -6.42 19.02
C THR A 132 1.78 -7.88 19.12
N ASN A 133 1.84 -8.60 18.00
CA ASN A 133 2.21 -10.01 17.94
C ASN A 133 3.28 -10.27 16.84
N PRO A 134 4.45 -9.62 16.92
CA PRO A 134 5.50 -9.80 15.93
C PRO A 134 6.06 -11.22 16.01
N LEU A 135 6.57 -11.75 14.89
CA LEU A 135 7.19 -13.07 14.89
C LEU A 135 8.44 -13.06 15.77
N PRO A 136 8.55 -13.95 16.77
CA PRO A 136 9.64 -13.93 17.75
C PRO A 136 10.94 -14.56 17.19
N ARG A 137 11.48 -14.01 16.11
CA ARG A 137 12.70 -14.52 15.46
C ARG A 137 13.96 -13.99 16.15
N ASN A 138 14.91 -14.89 16.43
CA ASN A 138 16.23 -14.55 17.00
C ASN A 138 16.15 -13.67 18.26
N MET A 139 15.12 -13.87 19.10
CA MET A 139 14.81 -13.01 20.25
C MET A 139 15.95 -12.91 21.29
N ASN A 140 16.86 -13.88 21.32
CA ASN A 140 18.02 -13.88 22.22
C ASN A 140 19.29 -13.27 21.60
N LEU A 141 19.21 -12.83 20.33
CA LEU A 141 20.36 -12.32 19.58
C LEU A 141 20.20 -10.86 19.13
N GLN A 142 18.97 -10.35 19.06
CA GLN A 142 18.67 -9.01 18.57
C GLN A 142 17.27 -8.56 19.01
N PHE A 143 16.98 -7.26 18.83
CA PHE A 143 15.63 -6.73 18.98
C PHE A 143 14.65 -7.39 17.98
N ILE A 144 13.42 -7.63 18.44
CA ILE A 144 12.34 -8.10 17.58
C ILE A 144 11.79 -6.89 16.82
N ASN A 145 11.85 -6.94 15.49
CA ASN A 145 11.25 -5.91 14.64
C ASN A 145 9.71 -5.98 14.76
N SER A 146 9.14 -5.09 15.56
CA SER A 146 7.69 -4.98 15.76
C SER A 146 7.07 -3.77 15.08
N THR A 147 7.87 -2.87 14.52
CA THR A 147 7.38 -1.62 13.94
C THR A 147 7.53 -1.60 12.42
N GLU A 148 6.61 -0.91 11.76
CA GLU A 148 6.68 -0.62 10.35
C GLU A 148 6.27 0.84 10.08
N PRO A 149 7.12 1.63 9.42
CA PRO A 149 6.79 3.01 9.08
C PRO A 149 5.71 3.12 8.01
N TRP A 150 4.92 4.18 8.13
CA TRP A 150 4.07 4.68 7.06
C TRP A 150 4.35 6.18 6.88
N VAL A 151 4.39 6.63 5.63
CA VAL A 151 4.65 8.02 5.28
C VAL A 151 3.36 8.65 4.79
N TYR A 152 2.98 9.77 5.39
CA TYR A 152 1.80 10.54 5.03
C TYR A 152 2.20 11.83 4.30
N MET A 153 1.62 12.03 3.12
CA MET A 153 1.81 13.22 2.30
C MET A 153 0.49 13.71 1.70
N VAL A 154 0.47 14.97 1.27
CA VAL A 154 -0.66 15.60 0.60
C VAL A 154 -0.23 16.09 -0.79
N ASN A 155 -1.08 15.88 -1.80
CA ASN A 155 -0.76 16.24 -3.18
C ASN A 155 -0.97 17.73 -3.47
N ASP A 156 0.07 18.42 -3.95
CA ASP A 156 0.04 19.82 -4.43
C ASP A 156 -0.64 20.82 -3.47
N ALA A 157 -0.59 20.52 -2.17
CA ALA A 157 -1.18 21.29 -1.10
C ALA A 157 -0.58 20.88 0.25
N THR A 158 -0.78 21.70 1.28
CA THR A 158 -0.29 21.43 2.64
C THR A 158 -1.33 20.76 3.55
N THR A 159 -2.59 20.71 3.12
CA THR A 159 -3.74 20.18 3.86
C THR A 159 -4.73 19.51 2.92
N GLY A 160 -5.37 18.44 3.39
CA GLY A 160 -6.40 17.68 2.67
C GLY A 160 -7.54 17.24 3.59
N THR A 161 -8.28 16.22 3.18
CA THR A 161 -9.29 15.54 4.02
C THR A 161 -8.63 14.98 5.27
N PHE A 162 -9.19 15.29 6.44
CA PHE A 162 -8.72 14.78 7.73
C PHE A 162 -9.90 14.71 8.72
N ASN A 163 -10.56 13.56 8.77
CA ASN A 163 -11.79 13.32 9.52
C ASN A 163 -11.48 12.91 10.97
N ASN A 164 -11.01 13.87 11.77
CA ASN A 164 -10.67 13.64 13.18
C ASN A 164 -11.73 14.14 14.17
N GLU A 165 -12.79 14.81 13.71
CA GLU A 165 -13.84 15.38 14.59
C GLU A 165 -13.27 16.27 15.71
N GLY A 166 -12.15 16.96 15.44
CA GLY A 166 -11.45 17.77 16.45
C GLY A 166 -10.62 16.99 17.48
N LYS A 167 -10.54 15.66 17.37
CA LYS A 167 -9.74 14.81 18.26
C LYS A 167 -8.27 14.80 17.83
N ALA A 168 -7.36 14.76 18.81
CA ALA A 168 -5.96 14.51 18.54
C ALA A 168 -5.76 13.04 18.14
N ILE A 169 -5.17 12.81 16.97
CA ILE A 169 -4.79 11.49 16.48
C ILE A 169 -3.27 11.49 16.37
N HIS A 170 -2.63 10.53 17.04
CA HIS A 170 -1.18 10.39 16.99
C HIS A 170 -0.76 9.60 15.75
N ASP A 171 0.47 9.81 15.31
CA ASP A 171 1.11 9.08 14.22
C ASP A 171 1.58 7.67 14.66
N PHE A 172 0.86 7.06 15.60
CA PHE A 172 1.12 5.73 16.12
C PHE A 172 -0.16 4.91 16.08
N VAL A 173 -0.13 3.82 15.31
CA VAL A 173 -1.24 2.88 15.20
C VAL A 173 -0.77 1.52 15.70
N GLU A 174 -1.49 0.96 16.67
CA GLU A 174 -1.16 -0.34 17.24
C GLU A 174 -2.24 -1.37 16.88
N THR A 175 -1.84 -2.44 16.19
CA THR A 175 -2.74 -3.55 15.85
C THR A 175 -1.96 -4.87 15.81
N SER A 176 -2.68 -6.00 15.90
CA SER A 176 -2.09 -7.30 15.58
C SER A 176 -1.83 -7.42 14.07
N THR A 177 -0.86 -8.24 13.65
CA THR A 177 -0.48 -8.46 12.24
C THR A 177 -1.66 -8.83 11.34
N ILE A 178 -2.25 -10.00 11.53
CA ILE A 178 -3.46 -10.47 10.84
C ILE A 178 -4.21 -11.39 11.81
N SER A 179 -5.50 -11.13 12.01
CA SER A 179 -6.37 -11.98 12.84
C SER A 179 -6.57 -13.37 12.25
N THR A 180 -6.88 -14.36 13.07
CA THR A 180 -7.20 -15.73 12.60
C THR A 180 -8.37 -15.74 11.62
N LYS A 181 -9.30 -14.79 11.73
CA LYS A 181 -10.46 -14.65 10.83
C LYS A 181 -10.04 -14.15 9.45
N GLU A 182 -9.16 -13.15 9.39
CA GLU A 182 -8.60 -12.65 8.12
C GLU A 182 -7.72 -13.71 7.43
N ARG A 183 -6.95 -14.50 8.20
CA ARG A 183 -6.14 -15.62 7.63
C ARG A 183 -6.98 -16.71 6.96
N LYS A 184 -8.25 -16.89 7.35
CA LYS A 184 -9.15 -17.87 6.72
C LYS A 184 -9.62 -17.43 5.33
N MET A 185 -9.52 -16.14 5.00
CA MET A 185 -9.95 -15.59 3.70
C MET A 185 -8.85 -15.65 2.63
N GLY A 186 -7.69 -16.23 2.95
CA GLY A 186 -6.59 -16.49 2.02
C GLY A 186 -5.22 -16.28 2.66
N LYS A 187 -4.18 -16.92 2.11
CA LYS A 187 -2.79 -16.74 2.56
C LYS A 187 -2.09 -15.77 1.61
N HIS A 188 -1.83 -14.55 2.05
CA HIS A 188 -0.86 -13.66 1.41
C HIS A 188 0.29 -13.41 2.41
N PRO A 189 1.56 -13.59 2.01
CA PRO A 189 2.69 -13.53 2.94
C PRO A 189 2.88 -12.15 3.60
N THR A 190 2.45 -11.07 2.95
CA THR A 190 2.63 -9.67 3.41
C THR A 190 1.32 -8.88 3.56
N GLN A 191 0.21 -9.53 3.92
CA GLN A 191 -1.06 -8.81 4.09
C GLN A 191 -1.02 -7.85 5.30
N LYS A 192 -1.46 -6.61 5.09
CA LYS A 192 -1.72 -5.62 6.15
C LYS A 192 -3.03 -5.93 6.89
N PRO A 193 -3.14 -5.65 8.21
CA PRO A 193 -4.40 -5.85 8.93
C PRO A 193 -5.48 -4.89 8.46
N LEU A 194 -6.72 -5.36 8.38
CA LEU A 194 -7.83 -4.55 7.86
C LEU A 194 -8.09 -3.31 8.70
N ALA A 195 -8.03 -3.44 10.03
CA ALA A 195 -8.25 -2.32 10.96
C ALA A 195 -7.27 -1.16 10.75
N LEU A 196 -6.03 -1.45 10.35
CA LEU A 196 -5.03 -0.43 10.03
C LEU A 196 -5.41 0.32 8.75
N ILE A 197 -5.88 -0.38 7.73
CA ILE A 197 -6.27 0.25 6.47
C ILE A 197 -7.61 1.00 6.62
N GLU A 198 -8.59 0.44 7.33
CA GLU A 198 -9.84 1.11 7.68
C GLU A 198 -9.60 2.42 8.44
N HIS A 199 -8.60 2.46 9.33
CA HIS A 199 -8.19 3.68 10.02
C HIS A 199 -7.80 4.79 9.03
N PHE A 200 -6.90 4.50 8.08
CA PHE A 200 -6.47 5.50 7.09
C PHE A 200 -7.58 5.88 6.11
N VAL A 201 -8.35 4.92 5.59
CA VAL A 201 -9.47 5.20 4.68
C VAL A 201 -10.48 6.11 5.36
N ASN A 202 -10.83 5.85 6.62
CA ASN A 202 -11.83 6.66 7.33
C ASN A 202 -11.35 8.10 7.60
N ILE A 203 -10.08 8.26 7.98
CA ILE A 203 -9.51 9.58 8.32
C ILE A 203 -9.23 10.42 7.07
N LEU A 204 -8.77 9.80 5.99
CA LEU A 204 -8.19 10.53 4.85
C LEU A 204 -9.08 10.56 3.60
N SER A 205 -10.30 10.02 3.68
CA SER A 205 -11.30 10.07 2.60
C SER A 205 -12.73 10.19 3.14
N ASN A 206 -13.67 10.55 2.28
CA ASN A 206 -15.10 10.61 2.55
C ASN A 206 -15.86 9.47 1.85
N SER A 207 -17.11 9.25 2.24
CA SER A 207 -18.00 8.30 1.55
C SER A 207 -18.14 8.68 0.07
N GLY A 208 -17.98 7.71 -0.83
CA GLY A 208 -18.00 7.91 -2.28
C GLY A 208 -16.68 8.34 -2.92
N ASP A 209 -15.66 8.73 -2.14
CA ASP A 209 -14.32 9.01 -2.64
C ASP A 209 -13.69 7.76 -3.27
N VAL A 210 -12.76 7.98 -4.21
CA VAL A 210 -12.03 6.91 -4.90
C VAL A 210 -10.69 6.66 -4.20
N VAL A 211 -10.53 5.46 -3.65
CA VAL A 211 -9.28 4.99 -3.04
C VAL A 211 -8.51 4.13 -4.06
N LEU A 212 -7.22 4.38 -4.20
CA LEU A 212 -6.34 3.66 -5.11
C LEU A 212 -5.23 2.92 -4.36
N ASP A 213 -4.97 1.68 -4.77
CA ASP A 213 -3.80 0.91 -4.35
C ASP A 213 -3.10 0.30 -5.58
N PRO A 214 -1.96 0.87 -6.02
CA PRO A 214 -1.19 0.36 -7.15
C PRO A 214 -0.48 -0.98 -6.89
N PHE A 215 -0.43 -1.43 -5.63
CA PHE A 215 0.20 -2.68 -5.18
C PHE A 215 -0.77 -3.43 -4.26
N MET A 216 -2.00 -3.69 -4.74
CA MET A 216 -3.10 -4.11 -3.88
C MET A 216 -2.88 -5.45 -3.17
N GLY A 217 -2.01 -6.32 -3.70
CA GLY A 217 -1.69 -7.63 -3.14
C GLY A 217 -2.96 -8.42 -2.84
N SER A 218 -3.13 -8.75 -1.56
CA SER A 218 -4.29 -9.48 -1.06
C SER A 218 -5.66 -8.74 -1.13
N GLY A 219 -5.70 -7.47 -1.55
CA GLY A 219 -6.93 -6.68 -1.69
C GLY A 219 -7.45 -6.04 -0.41
N THR A 220 -6.63 -5.88 0.63
CA THR A 220 -7.10 -5.36 1.93
C THR A 220 -7.63 -3.92 1.82
N THR A 221 -6.98 -3.07 1.02
CA THR A 221 -7.44 -1.70 0.73
C THR A 221 -8.80 -1.69 0.04
N GLY A 222 -9.04 -2.62 -0.88
CA GLY A 222 -10.36 -2.76 -1.53
C GLY A 222 -11.45 -3.23 -0.58
N VAL A 223 -11.15 -4.19 0.30
CA VAL A 223 -12.10 -4.65 1.33
C VAL A 223 -12.46 -3.52 2.30
N ALA A 224 -11.47 -2.74 2.76
CA ALA A 224 -11.71 -1.58 3.63
C ALA A 224 -12.56 -0.52 2.92
N SER A 225 -12.25 -0.22 1.66
CA SER A 225 -12.97 0.77 0.84
C SER A 225 -14.42 0.36 0.66
N ALA A 226 -14.70 -0.89 0.28
CA ALA A 226 -16.06 -1.41 0.11
C ALA A 226 -16.88 -1.28 1.41
N LYS A 227 -16.34 -1.75 2.54
CA LYS A 227 -17.01 -1.67 3.85
C LYS A 227 -17.32 -0.25 4.30
N LEU A 228 -16.44 0.69 3.95
CA LEU A 228 -16.59 2.11 4.30
C LEU A 228 -17.32 2.89 3.20
N ASN A 229 -17.91 2.24 2.20
CA ASN A 229 -18.63 2.87 1.10
C ASN A 229 -17.78 3.90 0.32
N ARG A 230 -16.52 3.55 0.05
CA ARG A 230 -15.63 4.24 -0.90
C ARG A 230 -15.59 3.44 -2.20
N ASN A 231 -15.37 4.14 -3.31
CA ASN A 231 -15.00 3.50 -4.57
C ASN A 231 -13.54 3.04 -4.48
N PHE A 232 -13.17 2.02 -5.25
CA PHE A 232 -11.82 1.45 -5.17
C PHE A 232 -11.22 1.16 -6.55
N ILE A 233 -9.95 1.49 -6.71
CA ILE A 233 -9.12 1.07 -7.85
C ILE A 233 -7.95 0.25 -7.30
N GLY A 234 -7.80 -0.99 -7.75
CA GLY A 234 -6.72 -1.88 -7.32
C GLY A 234 -5.92 -2.42 -8.50
N ILE A 235 -4.59 -2.36 -8.41
CA ILE A 235 -3.69 -2.93 -9.41
C ILE A 235 -2.82 -3.98 -8.74
N GLU A 236 -2.69 -5.15 -9.37
CA GLU A 236 -1.82 -6.23 -8.91
C GLU A 236 -1.14 -6.92 -10.08
N LEU A 237 0.16 -7.15 -9.98
CA LEU A 237 0.94 -7.76 -11.05
C LEU A 237 0.77 -9.28 -11.07
N ASN A 238 0.75 -9.91 -9.91
CA ASN A 238 0.67 -11.36 -9.76
C ASN A 238 -0.78 -11.85 -9.92
N GLU A 239 -1.01 -12.76 -10.87
CA GLU A 239 -2.34 -13.29 -11.17
C GLU A 239 -3.00 -14.01 -9.97
N GLU A 240 -2.23 -14.74 -9.17
CA GLU A 240 -2.75 -15.47 -8.01
C GLU A 240 -3.26 -14.48 -6.94
N TYR A 241 -2.49 -13.44 -6.65
CA TYR A 241 -2.88 -12.39 -5.71
C TYR A 241 -4.03 -11.54 -6.24
N PHE A 242 -4.06 -11.25 -7.53
CA PHE A 242 -5.19 -10.59 -8.19
C PHE A 242 -6.49 -11.39 -8.04
N ASN A 243 -6.45 -12.70 -8.27
CA ASN A 243 -7.62 -13.56 -8.10
C ASN A 243 -8.04 -13.67 -6.63
N LEU A 244 -7.08 -13.68 -5.71
CA LEU A 244 -7.35 -13.66 -4.28
C LEU A 244 -8.03 -12.35 -3.84
N SER A 245 -7.52 -11.19 -4.27
CA SER A 245 -8.11 -9.89 -3.95
C SER A 245 -9.54 -9.79 -4.49
N LEU A 246 -9.77 -10.21 -5.73
CA LEU A 246 -11.07 -10.25 -6.37
C LEU A 246 -12.07 -11.06 -5.56
N LYS A 247 -11.69 -12.26 -5.11
CA LYS A 247 -12.53 -13.11 -4.26
C LYS A 247 -12.88 -12.40 -2.96
N ARG A 248 -11.88 -11.86 -2.25
CA ARG A 248 -12.08 -11.24 -0.94
C ARG A 248 -12.94 -9.99 -0.99
N ILE A 249 -12.79 -9.17 -2.02
CA ILE A 249 -13.60 -7.97 -2.23
C ILE A 249 -15.05 -8.35 -2.53
N LYS A 250 -15.29 -9.38 -3.37
CA LYS A 250 -16.64 -9.88 -3.65
C LYS A 250 -17.36 -10.46 -2.43
N GLU A 251 -16.64 -10.95 -1.42
CA GLU A 251 -17.25 -11.49 -0.19
C GLU A 251 -17.81 -10.40 0.74
N VAL A 252 -17.49 -9.12 0.51
CA VAL A 252 -17.96 -7.99 1.35
C VAL A 252 -18.86 -6.99 0.60
N LEU A 253 -19.09 -7.21 -0.69
CA LEU A 253 -20.11 -6.52 -1.49
C LEU A 253 -21.42 -7.30 -1.40
#